data_AF-A0A2I7SHF8-F1
#
_entry.id   AF-A0A2I7SHF8-F1
#
_cell.length_a   1.000
_cell.length_b   1.000
_cell.length_c   1.000
_cell.angle_alpha   90.00
_cell.angle_beta   90.00
_cell.angle_gamma   90.00
#
_symmetry.space_group_name_H-M   'P 1'
#
loop_
_entity.id
_entity.type
_entity.pdbx_description
1 polymer ?
#
loop_
_entity_poly.entity_id
_entity_poly.type
_entity_poly.pdbx_seq_one_letter_code
_entity_poly.pdbx_strand_id
1 'polypeptide(L)'
;MKRYYSIGELFKDYREFNGLSQIDFAASIKVDLRTIQRWEKNLTLVKSEKEEDIVLATLMPYQLIHNLNAAVPIPTFYNFKTRKYSLSEQNSELPNLSWYKDQLDLTTQNIRTIDYDLDIKHINYYIDSLHKDDSYVNDELIREAVKLLPELNFVFTGRTGYYAGHCIVLPIKETTYLKLRNREITNKNLRATDLINPNYLERPIYYRYEITGDCNETIFYIMAEFFRYFKKLNKKYLLCGYTERDDNYHLNLEIGLKNVWEDKALQETLGLDYPPRFIEGDFDHFLFDD
;
A
#
# COMPACT_ATOMS: atom_id res chain seq x y z
N MET A 1 -14.53 -4.19 8.56
CA MET A 1 -14.42 -4.95 7.29
C MET A 1 -15.68 -5.80 7.11
N LYS A 2 -16.13 -6.12 5.89
CA LYS A 2 -17.26 -7.06 5.68
C LYS A 2 -16.73 -8.49 5.66
N ARG A 3 -17.45 -9.44 6.29
CA ARG A 3 -17.12 -10.88 6.22
C ARG A 3 -17.76 -11.50 4.98
N TYR A 4 -16.96 -12.18 4.18
CA TYR A 4 -17.41 -12.90 2.99
C TYR A 4 -17.38 -14.40 3.25
N TYR A 5 -18.40 -15.11 2.76
CA TYR A 5 -18.50 -16.57 2.90
C TYR A 5 -18.29 -17.31 1.58
N SER A 6 -18.21 -16.60 0.47
CA SER A 6 -17.97 -17.18 -0.85
C SER A 6 -17.36 -16.17 -1.81
N ILE A 7 -16.64 -16.66 -2.82
CA ILE A 7 -16.08 -15.80 -3.86
C ILE A 7 -17.16 -15.09 -4.69
N GLY A 8 -18.32 -15.73 -4.87
CA GLY A 8 -19.43 -15.12 -5.59
C GLY A 8 -20.05 -13.91 -4.89
N GLU A 9 -20.03 -13.89 -3.56
CA GLU A 9 -20.42 -12.71 -2.77
C GLU A 9 -19.40 -11.58 -2.96
N LEU A 10 -18.11 -11.89 -2.84
CA LEU A 10 -17.02 -10.92 -3.03
C LEU A 10 -17.07 -10.26 -4.41
N PHE A 11 -17.31 -11.03 -5.46
CA PHE A 11 -17.39 -10.50 -6.83
C PHE A 11 -18.57 -9.56 -7.05
N LYS A 12 -19.74 -9.86 -6.47
CA LYS A 12 -20.89 -8.97 -6.56
C LYS A 12 -20.59 -7.62 -5.92
N ASP A 13 -20.09 -7.65 -4.69
CA ASP A 13 -19.77 -6.42 -3.96
C ASP A 13 -18.61 -5.66 -4.62
N TYR A 14 -17.60 -6.36 -5.19
CA TYR A 14 -16.54 -5.73 -5.96
C TYR A 14 -17.11 -4.97 -7.16
N ARG A 15 -18.02 -5.58 -7.92
CA ARG A 15 -18.64 -4.91 -9.07
C ARG A 15 -19.50 -3.72 -8.63
N GLU A 16 -20.28 -3.88 -7.57
CA GLU A 16 -21.11 -2.80 -7.02
C GLU A 16 -20.25 -1.62 -6.56
N PHE A 17 -19.17 -1.90 -5.81
CA PHE A 17 -18.22 -0.91 -5.33
C PHE A 17 -17.57 -0.10 -6.47
N ASN A 18 -17.28 -0.76 -7.59
CA ASN A 18 -16.64 -0.13 -8.76
C ASN A 18 -17.64 0.30 -9.85
N GLY A 19 -18.95 0.15 -9.65
CA GLY A 19 -19.98 0.48 -10.64
C GLY A 19 -19.90 -0.33 -11.95
N LEU A 20 -19.35 -1.54 -11.91
CA LEU A 20 -19.13 -2.39 -13.09
C LEU A 20 -20.36 -3.23 -13.41
N SER A 21 -20.66 -3.49 -14.68
CA SER A 21 -21.59 -4.56 -15.08
C SER A 21 -20.91 -5.95 -15.05
N GLN A 22 -21.68 -7.04 -15.16
CA GLN A 22 -21.09 -8.38 -15.28
C GLN A 22 -20.25 -8.52 -16.58
N ILE A 23 -20.64 -7.79 -17.63
CA ILE A 23 -19.93 -7.79 -18.93
C ILE A 23 -18.59 -7.07 -18.78
N ASP A 24 -18.57 -5.91 -18.12
CA ASP A 24 -17.34 -5.15 -17.87
C ASP A 24 -16.36 -5.97 -17.01
N PHE A 25 -16.87 -6.61 -15.96
CA PHE A 25 -16.03 -7.47 -15.12
C PHE A 25 -15.50 -8.67 -15.91
N ALA A 26 -16.32 -9.34 -16.71
CA ALA A 26 -15.89 -10.45 -17.56
C ALA A 26 -14.77 -10.03 -18.54
N ALA A 27 -14.91 -8.84 -19.15
CA ALA A 27 -13.92 -8.28 -20.05
C ALA A 27 -12.58 -8.00 -19.33
N SER A 28 -12.62 -7.46 -18.11
CA SER A 28 -11.41 -7.12 -17.34
C SER A 28 -10.50 -8.32 -17.05
N ILE A 29 -11.07 -9.49 -16.79
CA ILE A 29 -10.35 -10.74 -16.50
C ILE A 29 -10.30 -11.72 -17.70
N LYS A 30 -10.79 -11.28 -18.86
CA LYS A 30 -10.79 -12.01 -20.13
C LYS A 30 -11.49 -13.38 -20.04
N VAL A 31 -12.71 -13.39 -19.52
CA VAL A 31 -13.60 -14.56 -19.51
C VAL A 31 -14.95 -14.22 -20.14
N ASP A 32 -15.77 -15.23 -20.42
CA ASP A 32 -17.12 -15.01 -20.91
C ASP A 32 -18.10 -14.62 -19.77
N LEU A 33 -19.20 -13.94 -20.15
CA LEU A 33 -20.25 -13.53 -19.21
C LEU A 33 -20.82 -14.70 -18.39
N ARG A 34 -20.95 -15.89 -19.00
CA ARG A 34 -21.54 -17.06 -18.33
C ARG A 34 -20.61 -17.59 -17.23
N THR A 35 -19.29 -17.43 -17.39
CA THR A 35 -18.30 -17.74 -16.38
C THR A 35 -18.47 -16.85 -15.15
N ILE A 36 -18.59 -15.53 -15.31
CA ILE A 36 -18.91 -14.60 -14.20
C ILE A 36 -20.22 -14.98 -13.51
N GLN A 37 -21.28 -15.24 -14.28
CA GLN A 37 -22.58 -15.62 -13.73
C GLN A 37 -22.55 -16.91 -12.91
N ARG A 38 -21.70 -17.87 -13.28
CA ARG A 38 -21.51 -19.11 -12.52
C ARG A 38 -20.73 -18.87 -11.23
N TRP A 39 -19.66 -18.07 -11.29
CA TRP A 39 -18.87 -17.71 -10.11
C TRP A 39 -19.68 -16.91 -9.09
N GLU A 40 -20.43 -15.90 -9.52
CA GLU A 40 -21.32 -15.11 -8.65
C GLU A 40 -22.47 -15.92 -8.01
N LYS A 41 -22.80 -17.08 -8.59
CA LYS A 41 -23.79 -18.04 -8.06
C LYS A 41 -23.15 -19.22 -7.34
N ASN A 42 -21.82 -19.22 -7.17
CA ASN A 42 -21.05 -20.30 -6.57
C ASN A 42 -21.28 -21.67 -7.22
N LEU A 43 -21.57 -21.69 -8.53
CA LEU A 43 -21.86 -22.93 -9.28
C LEU A 43 -20.59 -23.67 -9.70
N THR A 44 -19.49 -22.95 -9.87
CA THR A 44 -18.19 -23.48 -10.27
C THR A 44 -17.09 -22.72 -9.53
N LEU A 45 -15.98 -23.39 -9.25
CA LEU A 45 -14.78 -22.74 -8.73
C LEU A 45 -14.04 -21.99 -9.86
N VAL A 46 -13.30 -20.96 -9.47
CA VAL A 46 -12.27 -20.34 -10.30
C VAL A 46 -11.11 -21.34 -10.40
N LYS A 47 -10.56 -21.52 -11.60
CA LYS A 47 -9.38 -22.36 -11.76
C LYS A 47 -8.13 -21.62 -11.26
N SER A 48 -7.15 -22.35 -10.73
CA SER A 48 -5.94 -21.74 -10.14
C SER A 48 -5.21 -20.80 -11.11
N GLU A 49 -5.13 -21.16 -12.40
CA GLU A 49 -4.53 -20.30 -13.42
C GLU A 49 -5.25 -18.96 -13.66
N LYS A 50 -6.50 -18.83 -13.18
CA LYS A 50 -7.29 -17.60 -13.27
C LYS A 50 -7.30 -16.77 -12.00
N GLU A 51 -6.85 -17.31 -10.87
CA GLU A 51 -6.76 -16.53 -9.63
C GLU A 51 -5.80 -15.34 -9.79
N GLU A 52 -4.65 -15.54 -10.44
CA GLU A 52 -3.67 -14.48 -10.70
C GLU A 52 -4.23 -13.38 -11.61
N ASP A 53 -4.93 -13.75 -12.70
CA ASP A 53 -5.60 -12.79 -13.59
C ASP A 53 -6.62 -11.93 -12.82
N ILE A 54 -7.34 -12.54 -11.87
CA ILE A 54 -8.29 -11.81 -11.02
C ILE A 54 -7.56 -10.87 -10.07
N VAL A 55 -6.51 -11.34 -9.40
CA VAL A 55 -5.68 -10.49 -8.51
C VAL A 55 -5.15 -9.29 -9.28
N LEU A 56 -4.61 -9.52 -10.47
CA LEU A 56 -4.09 -8.47 -11.35
C LEU A 56 -5.15 -7.47 -11.80
N ALA A 57 -6.36 -7.92 -12.12
CA ALA A 57 -7.42 -7.05 -12.61
C ALA A 57 -8.20 -6.33 -11.50
N THR A 58 -8.11 -6.80 -10.26
CA THR A 58 -8.97 -6.31 -9.16
C THR A 58 -8.18 -5.76 -7.98
N LEU A 59 -6.89 -6.07 -7.89
CA LEU A 59 -6.01 -5.84 -6.74
C LEU A 59 -6.51 -6.46 -5.45
N MET A 60 -7.44 -7.41 -5.54
CA MET A 60 -7.84 -8.20 -4.40
C MET A 60 -6.68 -9.13 -4.00
N PRO A 61 -6.39 -9.29 -2.70
CA PRO A 61 -5.28 -10.12 -2.24
C PRO A 61 -5.43 -11.58 -2.70
N TYR A 62 -4.33 -12.20 -3.13
CA TYR A 62 -4.37 -13.61 -3.59
C TYR A 62 -4.98 -14.54 -2.52
N GLN A 63 -4.56 -14.37 -1.26
CA GLN A 63 -5.05 -15.21 -0.16
C GLN A 63 -6.57 -15.06 0.05
N LEU A 64 -7.13 -13.87 -0.16
CA LEU A 64 -8.57 -13.63 -0.08
C LEU A 64 -9.31 -14.43 -1.16
N ILE A 65 -8.85 -14.33 -2.41
CA ILE A 65 -9.43 -15.06 -3.55
C ILE A 65 -9.33 -16.56 -3.30
N HIS A 66 -8.15 -17.05 -2.95
CA HIS A 66 -7.89 -18.46 -2.72
C HIS A 66 -8.76 -19.05 -1.60
N ASN A 67 -8.86 -18.37 -0.46
CA ASN A 67 -9.68 -18.80 0.67
C ASN A 67 -11.16 -18.95 0.30
N LEU A 68 -11.70 -17.99 -0.44
CA LEU A 68 -13.11 -17.94 -0.81
C LEU A 68 -13.44 -18.83 -2.02
N ASN A 69 -12.43 -19.26 -2.77
CA ASN A 69 -12.52 -20.15 -3.92
C ASN A 69 -12.29 -21.64 -3.59
N ALA A 70 -12.08 -21.99 -2.32
CA ALA A 70 -11.93 -23.38 -1.91
C ALA A 70 -13.26 -24.15 -2.03
N ALA A 71 -13.18 -25.48 -2.22
CA ALA A 71 -14.37 -26.35 -2.23
C ALA A 71 -15.21 -26.23 -0.95
N VAL A 72 -14.53 -25.98 0.18
CA VAL A 72 -15.12 -25.49 1.42
C VAL A 72 -14.49 -24.12 1.69
N PRO A 73 -15.20 -23.01 1.40
CA PRO A 73 -14.65 -21.67 1.57
C PRO A 73 -14.22 -21.40 3.02
N ILE A 74 -13.11 -20.68 3.18
CA ILE A 74 -12.66 -20.14 4.46
C ILE A 74 -13.19 -18.71 4.56
N PRO A 75 -14.18 -18.43 5.43
CA PRO A 75 -14.77 -17.10 5.53
C PRO A 75 -13.71 -16.07 5.89
N THR A 76 -13.61 -15.01 5.09
CA THR A 76 -12.53 -14.02 5.19
C THR A 76 -13.15 -12.62 5.21
N PHE A 77 -12.63 -11.74 6.07
CA PHE A 77 -13.02 -10.34 6.12
C PHE A 77 -12.28 -9.55 5.06
N TYR A 78 -12.94 -8.59 4.41
CA TYR A 78 -12.30 -7.70 3.45
C TYR A 78 -12.91 -6.29 3.46
N ASN A 79 -12.09 -5.29 3.13
CA ASN A 79 -12.51 -3.91 2.95
C ASN A 79 -11.94 -3.36 1.64
N PHE A 80 -12.82 -3.02 0.70
CA PHE A 80 -12.42 -2.47 -0.61
C PHE A 80 -11.73 -1.09 -0.51
N LYS A 81 -12.12 -0.25 0.46
CA LYS A 81 -11.52 1.09 0.63
C LYS A 81 -10.05 0.99 1.02
N THR A 82 -9.74 0.14 1.99
CA THR A 82 -8.36 -0.02 2.49
C THR A 82 -7.59 -1.13 1.78
N ARG A 83 -8.27 -1.95 0.97
CA ARG A 83 -7.77 -3.17 0.30
C ARG A 83 -7.10 -4.17 1.23
N LYS A 84 -7.60 -4.24 2.46
CA LYS A 84 -7.08 -5.13 3.51
C LYS A 84 -8.03 -6.29 3.78
N TYR A 85 -7.49 -7.50 3.87
CA TYR A 85 -8.22 -8.68 4.35
C TYR A 85 -7.82 -9.06 5.78
N SER A 86 -8.66 -9.85 6.44
CA SER A 86 -8.36 -10.48 7.72
C SER A 86 -9.02 -11.85 7.83
N LEU A 87 -8.33 -12.80 8.47
CA LEU A 87 -8.86 -14.15 8.75
C LEU A 87 -9.69 -14.20 10.05
N SER A 88 -9.60 -13.17 10.89
CA SER A 88 -10.34 -13.07 12.15
C SER A 88 -10.91 -11.68 12.34
N GLU A 89 -11.98 -11.57 13.13
CA GLU A 89 -12.57 -10.28 13.47
C GLU A 89 -11.61 -9.42 14.30
N GLN A 90 -10.84 -10.05 15.19
CA GLN A 90 -9.83 -9.40 16.03
C GLN A 90 -8.75 -8.70 15.20
N ASN A 91 -8.32 -9.30 14.09
CA ASN A 91 -7.31 -8.71 13.22
C ASN A 91 -7.90 -7.77 12.16
N SER A 92 -9.17 -7.35 12.28
CA SER A 92 -9.79 -6.43 11.34
C SER A 92 -9.56 -4.95 11.67
N GLU A 93 -9.18 -4.65 12.91
CA GLU A 93 -8.78 -3.32 13.36
C GLU A 93 -7.28 -3.11 13.17
N LEU A 94 -6.85 -1.85 13.02
CA LEU A 94 -5.42 -1.57 12.96
C LEU A 94 -4.77 -1.96 14.28
N PRO A 95 -3.58 -2.57 14.23
CA PRO A 95 -2.85 -2.89 15.44
C PRO A 95 -2.45 -1.64 16.22
N ASN A 96 -2.34 -1.79 17.54
CA ASN A 96 -1.83 -0.76 18.42
C ASN A 96 -0.38 -0.41 18.07
N LEU A 97 -0.03 0.88 18.14
CA LEU A 97 1.31 1.34 17.82
C LEU A 97 2.41 0.65 18.65
N SER A 98 2.14 0.40 19.94
CA SER A 98 3.08 -0.30 20.84
C SER A 98 3.55 -1.65 20.28
N TRP A 99 2.68 -2.38 19.56
CA TRP A 99 3.02 -3.68 19.00
C TRP A 99 4.08 -3.59 17.91
N TYR A 100 4.13 -2.49 17.14
CA TYR A 100 5.20 -2.28 16.15
C TYR A 100 6.55 -2.08 16.82
N LYS A 101 6.58 -1.42 17.99
CA LYS A 101 7.81 -1.21 18.77
C LYS A 101 8.30 -2.52 19.38
N ASP A 102 7.39 -3.29 19.98
CA ASP A 102 7.68 -4.58 20.63
C ASP A 102 8.17 -5.65 19.65
N GLN A 103 7.72 -5.57 18.40
CA GLN A 103 8.00 -6.57 17.37
C GLN A 103 9.00 -6.09 16.31
N LEU A 104 9.68 -4.97 16.57
CA LEU A 104 10.61 -4.35 15.62
C LEU A 104 11.73 -5.31 15.18
N ASP A 105 12.12 -6.27 16.02
CA ASP A 105 13.18 -7.24 15.73
C ASP A 105 12.67 -8.50 15.01
N LEU A 106 11.36 -8.65 14.77
CA LEU A 106 10.80 -9.76 13.99
C LEU A 106 11.14 -9.61 12.51
N THR A 107 11.86 -10.59 11.97
CA THR A 107 12.25 -10.61 10.55
C THR A 107 11.43 -11.64 9.77
N THR A 108 11.50 -11.52 8.45
CA THR A 108 10.85 -12.43 7.51
C THR A 108 11.74 -12.61 6.29
N GLN A 109 11.62 -13.76 5.62
CA GLN A 109 12.28 -14.02 4.34
C GLN A 109 11.42 -13.56 3.15
N ASN A 110 10.22 -13.04 3.42
CA ASN A 110 9.25 -12.61 2.41
C ASN A 110 9.43 -11.16 1.95
N ILE A 111 10.42 -10.45 2.49
CA ILE A 111 10.79 -9.12 2.03
C ILE A 111 12.00 -9.25 1.10
N ARG A 112 11.91 -8.60 -0.05
CA ARG A 112 13.04 -8.41 -0.96
C ARG A 112 12.99 -7.04 -1.60
N THR A 113 14.15 -6.50 -1.96
CA THR A 113 14.23 -5.31 -2.81
C THR A 113 13.35 -5.47 -4.04
N ILE A 114 12.73 -4.37 -4.47
CA ILE A 114 11.90 -4.34 -5.68
C ILE A 114 12.75 -4.82 -6.86
N ASP A 115 12.24 -5.85 -7.54
CA ASP A 115 12.72 -6.25 -8.85
C ASP A 115 11.85 -5.49 -9.86
N TYR A 116 12.46 -4.51 -10.52
CA TYR A 116 11.71 -3.60 -11.37
C TYR A 116 10.94 -4.33 -12.47
N ASP A 117 11.56 -5.30 -13.14
CA ASP A 117 10.95 -5.95 -14.31
C ASP A 117 9.78 -6.86 -13.90
N LEU A 118 9.83 -7.40 -12.67
CA LEU A 118 8.79 -8.24 -12.11
C LEU A 118 7.65 -7.44 -11.45
N ASP A 119 7.98 -6.43 -10.66
CA ASP A 119 7.05 -5.83 -9.70
C ASP A 119 6.36 -4.56 -10.21
N ILE A 120 6.99 -3.81 -11.13
CA ILE A 120 6.53 -2.45 -11.48
C ILE A 120 5.10 -2.43 -12.01
N LYS A 121 4.69 -3.44 -12.77
CA LYS A 121 3.33 -3.53 -13.32
C LYS A 121 2.27 -3.58 -12.20
N HIS A 122 2.54 -4.36 -11.15
CA HIS A 122 1.64 -4.45 -10.00
C HIS A 122 1.65 -3.15 -9.20
N ILE A 123 2.83 -2.56 -8.97
CA ILE A 123 3.00 -1.30 -8.24
C ILE A 123 2.25 -0.16 -8.94
N ASN A 124 2.44 0.00 -10.25
CA ASN A 124 1.77 1.03 -11.04
C ASN A 124 0.26 0.86 -10.98
N TYR A 125 -0.23 -0.35 -11.24
CA TYR A 125 -1.65 -0.63 -11.19
C TYR A 125 -2.25 -0.37 -9.79
N TYR A 126 -1.50 -0.69 -8.73
CA TYR A 126 -1.89 -0.41 -7.37
C TYR A 126 -2.00 1.10 -7.09
N ILE A 127 -0.98 1.88 -7.44
CA ILE A 127 -0.93 3.32 -7.17
C ILE A 127 -1.97 4.07 -8.02
N ASP A 128 -2.07 3.77 -9.32
CA ASP A 128 -3.04 4.39 -10.23
C ASP A 128 -4.49 4.13 -9.81
N SER A 129 -4.77 3.00 -9.18
CA SER A 129 -6.12 2.68 -8.73
C SER A 129 -6.44 3.22 -7.33
N LEU A 130 -5.46 3.69 -6.57
CA LEU A 130 -5.68 4.42 -5.31
C LEU A 130 -6.01 5.88 -5.58
N HIS A 131 -5.25 6.52 -6.47
CA HIS A 131 -5.40 7.94 -6.77
C HIS A 131 -6.28 8.08 -8.01
N LYS A 132 -7.44 8.73 -7.88
CA LYS A 132 -8.41 8.95 -8.97
C LYS A 132 -7.93 9.94 -10.04
N ASP A 133 -6.63 10.09 -10.22
CA ASP A 133 -6.01 11.09 -11.06
C ASP A 133 -4.82 10.47 -11.82
N ASP A 134 -4.93 10.46 -13.16
CA ASP A 134 -4.18 9.64 -14.14
C ASP A 134 -2.67 9.95 -14.27
N SER A 135 -1.98 10.40 -13.21
CA SER A 135 -0.61 10.91 -13.34
C SER A 135 0.28 10.77 -12.11
N TYR A 136 -0.06 9.85 -11.19
CA TYR A 136 0.70 9.73 -9.95
C TYR A 136 2.04 9.00 -10.15
N VAL A 137 2.11 7.99 -11.02
CA VAL A 137 3.26 7.08 -11.11
C VAL A 137 4.29 7.50 -12.14
N ASN A 138 5.56 7.52 -11.72
CA ASN A 138 6.70 7.71 -12.59
C ASN A 138 7.67 6.51 -12.46
N ASP A 139 7.60 5.63 -13.45
CA ASP A 139 8.45 4.47 -13.64
C ASP A 139 9.95 4.74 -13.42
N GLU A 140 10.47 5.80 -14.06
CA GLU A 140 11.88 6.17 -13.95
C GLU A 140 12.23 6.64 -12.53
N LEU A 141 11.33 7.37 -11.89
CA LEU A 141 11.49 7.82 -10.50
C LEU A 141 11.59 6.63 -9.54
N ILE A 142 10.68 5.65 -9.65
CA ILE A 142 10.70 4.45 -8.81
C ILE A 142 11.97 3.64 -9.09
N ARG A 143 12.32 3.44 -10.37
CA ARG A 143 13.55 2.72 -10.75
C ARG A 143 14.79 3.32 -10.11
N GLU A 144 14.91 4.64 -10.15
CA GLU A 144 16.07 5.34 -9.61
C GLU A 144 16.08 5.34 -8.08
N ALA A 145 14.91 5.45 -7.43
CA ALA A 145 14.79 5.31 -5.98
C ALA A 145 15.24 3.93 -5.48
N VAL A 146 14.85 2.85 -6.19
CA VAL A 146 15.29 1.47 -5.88
C VAL A 146 16.81 1.33 -5.94
N LYS A 147 17.48 1.98 -6.92
CA LYS A 147 18.95 1.95 -7.02
C LYS A 147 19.62 2.74 -5.89
N LEU A 148 19.08 3.90 -5.55
CA LEU A 148 19.67 4.81 -4.56
C LEU A 148 19.44 4.37 -3.12
N LEU A 149 18.35 3.65 -2.86
CA LEU A 149 17.89 3.29 -1.53
C LEU A 149 17.16 1.93 -1.53
N PRO A 150 17.84 0.83 -1.89
CA PRO A 150 17.21 -0.49 -1.99
C PRO A 150 16.64 -1.01 -0.66
N GLU A 151 17.13 -0.51 0.48
CA GLU A 151 16.73 -0.91 1.83
C GLU A 151 15.35 -0.38 2.23
N LEU A 152 14.88 0.71 1.60
CA LEU A 152 13.53 1.27 1.80
C LEU A 152 12.66 1.21 0.54
N ASN A 153 13.09 0.43 -0.45
CA ASN A 153 12.36 0.21 -1.69
C ASN A 153 12.25 -1.31 -1.95
N PHE A 154 11.26 -1.92 -1.30
CA PHE A 154 11.09 -3.37 -1.23
C PHE A 154 9.63 -3.78 -1.38
N VAL A 155 9.42 -5.04 -1.77
CA VAL A 155 8.11 -5.69 -1.81
C VAL A 155 8.03 -6.76 -0.73
N PHE A 156 6.80 -7.01 -0.27
CA PHE A 156 6.47 -8.17 0.57
C PHE A 156 5.66 -9.15 -0.28
N THR A 157 6.06 -10.43 -0.25
CA THR A 157 5.30 -11.52 -0.88
C THR A 157 4.63 -12.41 0.17
N GLY A 158 3.43 -12.88 -0.12
CA GLY A 158 2.79 -13.92 0.70
C GLY A 158 3.61 -15.22 0.68
N ARG A 159 3.28 -16.16 1.57
CA ARG A 159 3.97 -17.47 1.64
C ARG A 159 3.87 -18.28 0.33
N THR A 160 2.86 -17.99 -0.48
CA THR A 160 2.64 -18.59 -1.80
C THR A 160 3.39 -17.87 -2.92
N GLY A 161 4.20 -16.85 -2.61
CA GLY A 161 5.02 -16.11 -3.56
C GLY A 161 4.33 -14.93 -4.24
N TYR A 162 3.02 -14.73 -4.02
CA TYR A 162 2.28 -13.62 -4.62
C TYR A 162 2.54 -12.29 -3.91
N TYR A 163 2.46 -11.20 -4.67
CA TYR A 163 2.56 -9.84 -4.15
C TYR A 163 1.52 -9.59 -3.05
N ALA A 164 1.95 -9.01 -1.93
CA ALA A 164 1.12 -8.72 -0.76
C ALA A 164 1.33 -7.30 -0.20
N GLY A 165 2.37 -6.58 -0.64
CA GLY A 165 2.58 -5.18 -0.24
C GLY A 165 3.92 -4.64 -0.72
N HIS A 166 4.16 -3.36 -0.48
CA HIS A 166 5.44 -2.71 -0.78
C HIS A 166 5.72 -1.52 0.14
N CYS A 167 6.98 -1.10 0.11
CA CYS A 167 7.47 0.16 0.64
C CYS A 167 8.24 0.87 -0.47
N ILE A 168 7.89 2.14 -0.74
CA ILE A 168 8.57 3.00 -1.72
C ILE A 168 8.90 4.31 -1.02
N VAL A 169 10.20 4.59 -0.91
CA VAL A 169 10.74 5.80 -0.29
C VAL A 169 11.72 6.47 -1.24
N LEU A 170 11.47 7.76 -1.50
CA LEU A 170 12.30 8.56 -2.40
C LEU A 170 13.31 9.37 -1.58
N PRO A 171 14.62 9.19 -1.79
CA PRO A 171 15.62 10.08 -1.19
C PRO A 171 15.67 11.38 -2.01
N ILE A 172 14.97 12.43 -1.55
CA ILE A 172 14.77 13.67 -2.33
C ILE A 172 15.74 14.77 -1.92
N LYS A 173 15.99 15.70 -2.84
CA LYS A 173 16.72 16.95 -2.57
C LYS A 173 15.93 17.87 -1.64
N GLU A 174 16.64 18.68 -0.86
CA GLU A 174 16.03 19.72 -0.02
C GLU A 174 15.20 20.71 -0.83
N THR A 175 15.66 21.10 -2.01
CA THR A 175 14.90 21.97 -2.92
C THR A 175 13.57 21.35 -3.36
N THR A 176 13.54 20.04 -3.61
CA THR A 176 12.30 19.30 -3.94
C THR A 176 11.38 19.19 -2.73
N TYR A 177 11.93 18.88 -1.55
CA TYR A 177 11.18 18.85 -0.30
C TYR A 177 10.48 20.19 -0.02
N LEU A 178 11.20 21.32 -0.13
CA LEU A 178 10.63 22.64 0.11
C LEU A 178 9.47 22.95 -0.83
N LYS A 179 9.59 22.59 -2.12
CA LYS A 179 8.50 22.74 -3.09
C LYS A 179 7.26 21.92 -2.72
N LEU A 180 7.43 20.66 -2.32
CA LEU A 180 6.31 19.81 -1.87
C LEU A 180 5.67 20.39 -0.59
N ARG A 181 6.50 20.75 0.39
CA ARG A 181 6.10 21.34 1.66
C ARG A 181 5.29 22.63 1.47
N ASN A 182 5.67 23.46 0.50
CA ASN A 182 5.01 24.72 0.18
C ASN A 182 3.86 24.58 -0.82
N ARG A 183 3.51 23.35 -1.25
CA ARG A 183 2.47 23.06 -2.24
C ARG A 183 2.75 23.66 -3.63
N GLU A 184 4.02 23.89 -3.96
CA GLU A 184 4.45 24.36 -5.27
C GLU A 184 4.46 23.23 -6.31
N ILE A 185 4.69 22.00 -5.85
CA ILE A 185 4.62 20.78 -6.66
C ILE A 185 3.86 19.68 -5.93
N THR A 186 3.44 18.67 -6.69
CA THR A 186 2.79 17.44 -6.20
C THR A 186 3.59 16.22 -6.62
N ASN A 187 3.14 15.03 -6.23
CA ASN A 187 3.80 13.77 -6.58
C ASN A 187 3.90 13.55 -8.10
N LYS A 188 2.96 14.11 -8.86
CA LYS A 188 2.96 14.09 -10.33
C LYS A 188 4.15 14.82 -10.96
N ASN A 189 4.74 15.76 -10.23
CA ASN A 189 5.85 16.57 -10.72
C ASN A 189 7.21 15.95 -10.41
N LEU A 190 7.28 14.94 -9.54
CA LEU A 190 8.53 14.32 -9.14
C LEU A 190 9.18 13.55 -10.31
N ARG A 191 10.49 13.74 -10.46
CA ARG A 191 11.33 13.10 -11.49
C ARG A 191 12.55 12.47 -10.85
N ALA A 192 13.21 11.55 -11.56
CA ALA A 192 14.47 10.95 -11.09
C ALA A 192 15.54 12.01 -10.78
N THR A 193 15.52 13.14 -11.47
CA THR A 193 16.42 14.29 -11.21
C THR A 193 16.16 15.00 -9.88
N ASP A 194 15.02 14.78 -9.21
CA ASP A 194 14.74 15.27 -7.86
C ASP A 194 15.39 14.40 -6.78
N LEU A 195 15.83 13.20 -7.14
CA LEU A 195 16.47 12.27 -6.21
C LEU A 195 17.95 12.62 -5.99
N ILE A 196 18.47 12.18 -4.86
CA ILE A 196 19.87 12.34 -4.49
C ILE A 196 20.29 11.16 -3.62
N ASN A 197 21.55 10.72 -3.74
CA ASN A 197 22.07 9.66 -2.88
C ASN A 197 22.11 10.17 -1.42
N PRO A 198 21.38 9.55 -0.48
CA PRO A 198 21.27 10.04 0.89
C PRO A 198 22.61 9.98 1.63
N ASN A 199 23.57 9.14 1.20
CA ASN A 199 24.88 9.03 1.83
C ASN A 199 25.74 10.30 1.69
N TYR A 200 25.47 11.12 0.66
CA TYR A 200 26.17 12.38 0.42
C TYR A 200 25.62 13.55 1.23
N LEU A 201 24.53 13.35 1.96
CA LEU A 201 23.88 14.38 2.75
C LEU A 201 24.26 14.25 4.23
N GLU A 202 24.45 15.41 4.87
CA GLU A 202 24.55 15.50 6.33
C GLU A 202 23.20 15.19 6.97
N ARG A 203 22.12 15.70 6.37
CA ARG A 203 20.74 15.43 6.75
C ARG A 203 19.95 14.93 5.53
N PRO A 204 19.90 13.62 5.27
CA PRO A 204 19.08 13.07 4.21
C PRO A 204 17.58 13.29 4.44
N ILE A 205 16.83 13.47 3.35
CA ILE A 205 15.37 13.64 3.36
C ILE A 205 14.74 12.43 2.66
N TYR A 206 13.92 11.70 3.41
CA TYR A 206 13.23 10.50 2.96
C TYR A 206 11.75 10.82 2.75
N TYR A 207 11.33 10.86 1.50
CA TYR A 207 9.95 11.08 1.13
C TYR A 207 9.20 9.74 1.02
N ARG A 208 8.30 9.48 1.96
CA ARG A 208 7.38 8.33 1.95
C ARG A 208 6.40 8.50 0.79
N TYR A 209 6.66 7.79 -0.30
CA TYR A 209 5.87 7.89 -1.52
C TYR A 209 4.67 6.94 -1.50
N GLU A 210 4.88 5.68 -1.11
CA GLU A 210 3.80 4.73 -0.84
C GLU A 210 4.25 3.62 0.11
N ILE A 211 3.42 3.25 1.07
CA ILE A 211 3.63 2.08 1.94
C ILE A 211 2.29 1.39 2.12
N THR A 212 2.24 0.09 1.79
CA THR A 212 1.00 -0.68 1.85
C THR A 212 1.24 -2.16 2.16
N GLY A 213 0.23 -2.78 2.76
CA GLY A 213 0.13 -4.21 2.98
C GLY A 213 -1.32 -4.66 2.85
N ASP A 214 -1.53 -5.84 2.29
CA ASP A 214 -2.84 -6.45 2.01
C ASP A 214 -3.56 -6.99 3.25
N CYS A 215 -2.87 -7.11 4.38
CA CYS A 215 -3.44 -7.42 5.68
C CYS A 215 -2.57 -6.81 6.80
N ASN A 216 -3.06 -6.91 8.04
CA ASN A 216 -2.36 -6.37 9.19
C ASN A 216 -1.01 -7.07 9.45
N GLU A 217 -0.92 -8.39 9.25
CA GLU A 217 0.35 -9.13 9.37
C GLU A 217 1.38 -8.64 8.34
N THR A 218 0.98 -8.44 7.09
CA THR A 218 1.87 -7.94 6.05
C THR A 218 2.40 -6.54 6.38
N ILE A 219 1.52 -5.60 6.74
CA ILE A 219 1.96 -4.22 7.06
C ILE A 219 2.83 -4.19 8.32
N PHE A 220 2.65 -5.11 9.27
CA PHE A 220 3.53 -5.25 10.42
C PHE A 220 4.98 -5.51 10.03
N TYR A 221 5.22 -6.51 9.17
CA TYR A 221 6.58 -6.81 8.71
C TYR A 221 7.18 -5.68 7.88
N ILE A 222 6.38 -5.03 7.03
CA ILE A 222 6.81 -3.90 6.21
C ILE A 222 7.22 -2.72 7.10
N MET A 223 6.39 -2.36 8.08
CA MET A 223 6.69 -1.26 9.00
C MET A 223 7.87 -1.60 9.91
N ALA A 224 8.01 -2.85 10.35
CA ALA A 224 9.17 -3.28 11.13
C ALA A 224 10.48 -3.10 10.35
N GLU A 225 10.53 -3.52 9.08
CA GLU A 225 11.71 -3.31 8.22
C GLU A 225 12.00 -1.82 8.00
N PHE A 226 10.95 -1.05 7.69
CA PHE A 226 11.03 0.40 7.51
C PHE A 226 11.60 1.09 8.76
N PHE A 227 11.07 0.81 9.95
CA PHE A 227 11.55 1.41 11.19
C PHE A 227 12.94 0.93 11.60
N ARG A 228 13.31 -0.33 11.31
CA ARG A 228 14.67 -0.85 11.56
C ARG A 228 15.73 -0.05 10.81
N TYR A 229 15.44 0.37 9.58
CA TYR A 229 16.34 1.23 8.83
C TYR A 229 16.64 2.53 9.60
N PHE A 230 15.61 3.23 10.08
CA PHE A 230 15.77 4.48 10.82
C PHE A 230 16.39 4.29 12.19
N LYS A 231 16.08 3.20 12.90
CA LYS A 231 16.72 2.86 14.18
C LYS A 231 18.23 2.67 14.05
N LYS A 232 18.69 2.15 12.90
CA LYS A 232 20.12 1.93 12.60
C LYS A 232 20.78 3.16 11.95
N LEU A 233 20.00 4.16 11.55
CA LEU A 233 20.52 5.33 10.85
C LEU A 233 21.27 6.24 11.82
N ASN A 234 22.61 6.19 11.77
CA ASN A 234 23.47 7.02 12.62
C ASN A 234 23.67 8.45 12.06
N LYS A 235 22.57 9.10 11.64
CA LYS A 235 22.55 10.47 11.12
C LYS A 235 21.20 11.11 11.42
N LYS A 236 21.18 12.42 11.66
CA LYS A 236 19.93 13.18 11.65
C LYS A 236 19.30 13.11 10.27
N TYR A 237 17.98 12.99 10.20
CA TYR A 237 17.26 12.91 8.93
C TYR A 237 15.99 13.77 8.98
N LEU A 238 15.24 13.74 7.88
CA LEU A 238 13.86 14.18 7.85
C LEU A 238 13.07 13.14 7.08
N LEU A 239 12.02 12.62 7.68
CA LEU A 239 10.97 11.94 6.94
C LEU A 239 9.90 12.95 6.56
N CYS A 240 9.39 12.87 5.34
CA CYS A 240 8.18 13.57 4.94
C CYS A 240 7.33 12.72 4.01
N GLY A 241 6.10 13.16 3.72
CA GLY A 241 5.22 12.42 2.83
C GLY A 241 3.87 13.11 2.66
N TYR A 242 3.18 12.77 1.57
CA TYR A 242 1.77 13.13 1.37
C TYR A 242 0.90 11.89 1.60
N THR A 243 -0.30 12.06 2.14
CA THR A 243 -1.25 10.95 2.26
C THR A 243 -2.69 11.43 2.26
N GLU A 244 -3.55 10.66 1.60
CA GLU A 244 -5.01 10.81 1.55
C GLU A 244 -5.73 9.78 2.45
N ARG A 245 -4.97 8.89 3.11
CA ARG A 245 -5.54 7.75 3.82
C ARG A 245 -6.04 8.17 5.20
N ASP A 246 -7.27 7.79 5.54
CA ASP A 246 -7.84 8.00 6.87
C ASP A 246 -7.13 7.14 7.93
N ASP A 247 -6.76 5.91 7.56
CA ASP A 247 -6.28 4.87 8.48
C ASP A 247 -4.89 5.16 9.09
N ASN A 248 -4.20 6.22 8.67
CA ASN A 248 -2.88 6.57 9.21
C ASN A 248 -2.80 7.94 9.89
N TYR A 249 -3.92 8.66 10.06
CA TYR A 249 -3.91 10.03 10.60
C TYR A 249 -3.29 10.09 12.01
N HIS A 250 -3.91 9.40 12.97
CA HIS A 250 -3.42 9.36 14.35
C HIS A 250 -2.09 8.65 14.48
N LEU A 251 -1.91 7.55 13.74
CA LEU A 251 -0.66 6.78 13.72
C LEU A 251 0.55 7.66 13.38
N ASN A 252 0.45 8.52 12.35
CA ASN A 252 1.56 9.40 11.97
C ASN A 252 1.93 10.38 13.09
N LEU A 253 0.95 10.88 13.84
CA LEU A 253 1.19 11.80 14.95
C LEU A 253 1.86 11.09 16.13
N GLU A 254 1.38 9.89 16.46
CA GLU A 254 1.92 9.09 17.56
C GLU A 254 3.36 8.62 17.30
N ILE A 255 3.77 8.42 16.05
CA ILE A 255 5.16 8.08 15.69
C ILE A 255 6.10 9.29 15.57
N GLY A 256 5.66 10.49 15.94
CA GLY A 256 6.50 11.69 15.98
C GLY A 256 6.46 12.57 14.72
N LEU A 257 5.57 12.29 13.76
CA LEU A 257 5.36 13.17 12.60
C LEU A 257 4.34 14.25 12.94
N LYS A 258 4.43 15.39 12.25
CA LYS A 258 3.46 16.50 12.38
C LYS A 258 2.83 16.83 11.02
N ASN A 259 1.60 17.31 11.05
CA ASN A 259 0.95 17.85 9.86
C ASN A 259 1.51 19.24 9.55
N VAL A 260 2.04 19.43 8.34
CA VAL A 260 2.54 20.73 7.86
C VAL A 260 1.40 21.53 7.23
N TRP A 261 0.58 20.86 6.43
CA TRP A 261 -0.64 21.41 5.85
C TRP A 261 -1.67 20.30 5.64
N GLU A 262 -2.93 20.71 5.58
CA GLU A 262 -4.10 19.85 5.37
C GLU A 262 -4.99 20.47 4.27
N ASP A 263 -5.57 19.64 3.41
CA ASP A 263 -6.49 20.07 2.35
C ASP A 263 -7.94 19.68 2.69
N LYS A 264 -8.62 20.55 3.44
CA LYS A 264 -10.02 20.34 3.84
C LYS A 264 -10.99 20.46 2.66
N ALA A 265 -10.65 21.21 1.61
CA ALA A 265 -11.50 21.30 0.44
C ALA A 265 -11.50 19.98 -0.35
N LEU A 266 -10.32 19.35 -0.46
CA LEU A 266 -10.20 18.03 -1.06
C LEU A 266 -10.83 16.94 -0.18
N GLN A 267 -10.76 17.07 1.15
CA GLN A 267 -11.46 16.19 2.08
C GLN A 267 -12.97 16.12 1.79
N GLU A 268 -13.63 17.29 1.69
CA GLU A 268 -15.07 17.38 1.40
C GLU A 268 -15.40 16.80 0.03
N THR A 269 -14.57 17.08 -0.97
CA THR A 269 -14.74 16.58 -2.36
C THR A 269 -14.65 15.06 -2.43
N LEU A 270 -13.75 14.45 -1.66
CA LEU A 270 -13.50 13.01 -1.66
C LEU A 270 -14.35 12.25 -0.64
N GLY A 271 -15.00 12.94 0.30
CA GLY A 271 -15.78 12.33 1.38
C GLY A 271 -14.91 11.52 2.34
N LEU A 272 -13.73 12.03 2.69
CA LEU A 272 -12.76 11.39 3.59
C LEU A 272 -13.01 11.78 5.06
N ASP A 273 -12.70 10.86 5.97
CA ASP A 273 -12.84 11.11 7.41
C ASP A 273 -11.79 12.14 7.90
N TYR A 274 -10.61 12.16 7.28
CA TYR A 274 -9.51 13.09 7.56
C TYR A 274 -9.02 13.78 6.28
N PRO A 275 -8.46 15.00 6.39
CA PRO A 275 -7.97 15.71 5.23
C PRO A 275 -6.71 15.05 4.65
N PRO A 276 -6.58 15.06 3.30
CA PRO A 276 -5.30 14.89 2.65
C PRO A 276 -4.28 15.87 3.20
N ARG A 277 -3.06 15.41 3.43
CA ARG A 277 -2.10 16.13 4.26
C ARG A 277 -0.66 15.84 3.89
N PHE A 278 0.19 16.82 4.14
CA PHE A 278 1.63 16.63 4.12
C PHE A 278 2.16 16.58 5.54
N ILE A 279 2.97 15.57 5.80
CA ILE A 279 3.56 15.32 7.11
C ILE A 279 5.07 15.40 7.02
N GLU A 280 5.69 15.80 8.12
CA GLU A 280 7.14 15.80 8.26
C GLU A 280 7.55 15.48 9.70
N GLY A 281 8.76 14.97 9.91
CA GLY A 281 9.31 14.71 11.23
C GLY A 281 10.45 13.72 11.18
N ASP A 282 10.72 13.11 12.32
CA ASP A 282 11.61 11.96 12.48
C ASP A 282 10.93 10.97 13.44
N PHE A 283 11.57 9.82 13.66
CA PHE A 283 11.06 8.80 14.56
C PHE A 283 11.81 8.76 15.89
N ASP A 284 12.54 9.83 16.25
CA ASP A 284 13.44 9.77 17.40
C ASP A 284 12.65 9.48 18.69
N HIS A 285 11.55 10.21 18.89
CA HIS A 285 10.63 9.99 20.02
C HIS A 285 10.08 8.56 20.04
N PHE A 286 9.64 8.05 18.88
CA PHE A 286 8.99 6.74 18.81
C PHE A 286 9.96 5.56 19.01
N LEU A 287 11.16 5.66 18.43
CA LEU A 287 12.12 4.55 18.39
C LEU A 287 13.07 4.51 19.58
N PHE A 288 13.29 5.64 20.27
CA PHE A 288 14.31 5.75 21.32
C PHE A 288 13.81 6.22 22.67
N ASP A 289 12.64 6.84 22.77
CA ASP A 289 12.05 7.14 24.09
C ASP A 289 11.32 5.90 24.60
N ASP A 290 11.32 5.64 25.91
CA ASP A 290 10.71 4.45 26.54
C ASP A 290 9.18 4.53 26.60
#